data_AF-A0AAD0B2D6-F1
#
_entry.id   AF-A0AAD0B2D6-F1
#
_cell.length_a   1.000
_cell.length_b   1.000
_cell.length_c   1.000
_cell.angle_alpha   90.00
_cell.angle_beta   90.00
_cell.angle_gamma   90.00
#
_symmetry.space_group_name_H-M   'P 1'
#
loop_
_entity.id
_entity.type
_entity.pdbx_description
1 polymer ?
#
loop_
_entity_poly.entity_id
_entity_poly.type
_entity_poly.pdbx_seq_one_letter_code
_entity_poly.pdbx_strand_id
1 'polypeptide(L)'
;MKMPISYAPFGSSSLAAAATHAVGFTGQNLDRVLQGYHLGNGTRVYSPCLMRFHSPDALSPFLNGGINTYAYCLNDPVNGQDPTGRAPFFNNVFKAGIQRFQQAYKRLAVPRNDGLLNNNQSRHLGEEMMFAKQSVKAATVEYRVIQSSNGLAQLESSKVHKFVFTAEHKLVAFSASNDDIMPSHAALGEFSGLGHGTKGLGEKVISAGYIKKDGADLVYLDHYSGHFQPGFEHLYVVQEYLASLGVRSKLIRLGI
;
A
#
# COMPACT_ATOMS: atom_id res chain seq x y z
N MET A 1 -9.64 8.83 -49.31
CA MET A 1 -10.03 7.63 -48.54
C MET A 1 -8.88 7.29 -47.59
N LYS A 2 -9.13 7.25 -46.28
CA LYS A 2 -8.14 6.76 -45.31
C LYS A 2 -8.38 5.26 -45.17
N MET A 3 -7.40 4.42 -45.50
CA MET A 3 -7.55 2.98 -45.36
C MET A 3 -7.58 2.65 -43.85
N PRO A 4 -8.51 1.81 -43.37
CA PRO A 4 -8.50 1.39 -41.98
C PRO A 4 -7.27 0.49 -41.73
N ILE A 5 -6.51 0.79 -40.68
CA ILE A 5 -5.46 -0.09 -40.15
C ILE A 5 -6.01 -0.80 -38.93
N SER A 6 -5.81 -2.12 -38.88
CA SER A 6 -6.03 -2.93 -37.69
C SER A 6 -4.70 -3.25 -37.02
N TYR A 7 -4.67 -3.17 -35.69
CA TYR A 7 -3.52 -3.53 -34.87
C TYR A 7 -3.85 -4.76 -34.02
N ALA A 8 -2.87 -5.62 -33.79
CA ALA A 8 -2.94 -6.61 -32.74
C ALA A 8 -2.95 -5.92 -31.36
N PRO A 9 -3.29 -6.63 -30.26
CA PRO A 9 -3.30 -6.07 -28.91
C PRO A 9 -2.02 -5.30 -28.54
N PHE A 10 -0.85 -5.80 -28.93
CA PHE A 10 0.46 -5.17 -28.68
C PHE A 10 0.93 -4.22 -29.81
N GLY A 11 0.03 -3.77 -30.68
CA GLY A 11 0.35 -2.76 -31.68
C GLY A 11 1.08 -3.27 -32.92
N SER A 12 1.18 -4.59 -33.12
CA SER A 12 1.72 -5.14 -34.37
C SER A 12 0.70 -4.94 -35.50
N SER A 13 1.20 -4.57 -36.67
CA SER A 13 0.45 -4.39 -37.92
C SER A 13 1.39 -4.64 -39.09
N SER A 14 0.87 -4.80 -40.30
CA SER A 14 1.75 -4.94 -41.47
C SER A 14 2.52 -3.63 -41.70
N LEU A 15 3.84 -3.73 -41.89
CA LEU A 15 4.73 -2.58 -42.02
C LEU A 15 4.28 -1.63 -43.16
N ALA A 16 3.75 -2.20 -44.25
CA ALA A 16 3.21 -1.46 -45.38
C ALA A 16 1.94 -0.66 -45.04
N ALA A 17 1.08 -1.18 -44.15
CA ALA A 17 -0.11 -0.46 -43.70
C ALA A 17 0.25 0.61 -42.65
N ALA A 18 1.17 0.32 -41.73
CA ALA A 18 1.61 1.32 -40.74
C ALA A 18 2.40 2.48 -41.36
N ALA A 19 3.19 2.21 -42.41
CA ALA A 19 4.05 3.21 -43.05
C ALA A 19 3.28 4.31 -43.80
N THR A 20 2.03 4.08 -44.19
CA THR A 20 1.20 5.05 -44.91
C THR A 20 0.51 6.07 -43.99
N HIS A 21 0.58 5.88 -42.67
CA HIS A 21 -0.11 6.73 -41.69
C HIS A 21 0.87 7.56 -40.85
N ALA A 22 0.59 8.85 -40.70
CA ALA A 22 1.38 9.76 -39.88
C ALA A 22 1.30 9.44 -38.37
N VAL A 23 0.26 8.73 -37.96
CA VAL A 23 -0.02 8.33 -36.57
C VAL A 23 -0.38 6.85 -36.56
N GLY A 24 0.34 6.07 -35.75
CA GLY A 24 0.17 4.63 -35.61
C GLY A 24 -0.47 4.23 -34.28
N PHE A 25 -0.03 3.10 -33.72
CA PHE A 25 -0.54 2.57 -32.46
C PHE A 25 -0.45 3.61 -31.32
N THR A 26 -1.48 3.64 -30.47
CA THR A 26 -1.63 4.56 -29.32
C THR A 26 -1.38 6.05 -29.61
N GLY A 27 -1.59 6.47 -30.86
CA GLY A 27 -1.39 7.87 -31.24
C GLY A 27 0.08 8.24 -31.50
N GLN A 28 0.99 7.27 -31.58
CA GLN A 28 2.42 7.48 -31.76
C GLN A 28 2.88 7.14 -33.17
N ASN A 29 3.88 7.85 -33.67
CA ASN A 29 4.47 7.56 -34.98
C ASN A 29 5.34 6.30 -34.90
N LEU A 30 5.24 5.45 -35.93
CA LEU A 30 6.10 4.27 -36.06
C LEU A 30 7.48 4.70 -36.59
N ASP A 31 8.50 4.55 -35.77
CA ASP A 31 9.88 4.64 -36.22
C ASP A 31 10.19 3.44 -37.13
N ARG A 32 10.44 3.71 -38.41
CA ARG A 32 10.69 2.66 -39.41
C ARG A 32 12.04 1.97 -39.23
N VAL A 33 13.03 2.66 -38.65
CA VAL A 33 14.38 2.13 -38.45
C VAL A 33 14.37 1.20 -37.25
N LEU A 34 13.79 1.65 -36.14
CA LEU A 34 13.71 0.88 -34.89
C LEU A 34 12.52 -0.10 -34.85
N GLN A 35 11.59 0.01 -35.81
CA GLN A 35 10.32 -0.72 -35.84
C GLN A 35 9.56 -0.62 -34.50
N GLY A 36 9.51 0.59 -33.95
CA GLY A 36 8.99 0.85 -32.61
C GLY A 36 8.30 2.20 -32.46
N TYR A 37 7.64 2.40 -31.33
CA TYR A 37 6.90 3.61 -30.99
C TYR A 37 7.60 4.38 -29.86
N HIS A 38 7.74 5.70 -30.03
CA HIS A 38 8.41 6.58 -29.07
C HIS A 38 7.44 7.06 -27.99
N LEU A 39 7.21 6.24 -26.95
CA LEU A 39 6.28 6.57 -25.87
C LEU A 39 6.91 7.56 -24.86
N GLY A 40 6.07 8.30 -24.13
CA GLY A 40 6.56 9.23 -23.12
C GLY A 40 7.31 10.42 -23.70
N ASN A 41 6.87 10.93 -24.86
CA ASN A 41 7.58 11.99 -25.59
C ASN A 41 9.04 11.60 -25.92
N GLY A 42 9.24 10.37 -26.39
CA GLY A 42 10.57 9.84 -26.71
C GLY A 42 11.40 9.37 -25.51
N THR A 43 10.81 9.31 -24.31
CA THR A 43 11.50 8.79 -23.12
C THR A 43 11.89 7.31 -23.30
N ARG A 44 11.02 6.50 -23.92
CA ARG A 44 11.30 5.08 -24.19
C ARG A 44 10.75 4.63 -25.54
N VAL A 45 11.50 3.75 -26.20
CA VAL A 45 11.06 3.09 -27.43
C VAL A 45 10.38 1.78 -27.09
N TYR A 46 9.11 1.65 -27.47
CA TYR A 46 8.32 0.43 -27.36
C TYR A 46 8.40 -0.38 -28.65
N SER A 47 8.68 -1.68 -28.55
CA SER A 47 8.69 -2.60 -29.68
C SER A 47 7.41 -3.45 -29.69
N PRO A 48 6.54 -3.31 -30.71
CA PRO A 48 5.38 -4.18 -30.90
C PRO A 48 5.74 -5.64 -31.15
N CYS A 49 6.90 -5.88 -31.80
CA CYS A 49 7.37 -7.22 -32.10
C CYS A 49 7.82 -7.95 -30.83
N LEU A 50 8.53 -7.26 -29.93
CA LEU A 50 8.99 -7.84 -28.66
C LEU A 50 7.98 -7.71 -27.53
N MET A 51 6.89 -6.97 -27.78
CA MET A 51 5.82 -6.65 -26.83
C MET A 51 6.34 -5.96 -25.56
N ARG A 52 7.45 -5.21 -25.66
CA ARG A 52 8.17 -4.61 -24.52
C ARG A 52 8.93 -3.34 -24.90
N PHE A 53 9.42 -2.60 -23.89
CA PHE A 53 10.33 -1.47 -24.09
C PHE A 53 11.77 -1.93 -24.40
N HIS A 54 12.52 -1.12 -25.14
CA HIS A 54 13.95 -1.33 -25.40
C HIS A 54 14.86 -0.89 -24.25
N SER A 55 14.38 0.01 -23.39
CA SER A 55 15.11 0.52 -22.24
C SER A 55 14.36 0.20 -20.94
N PRO A 56 15.09 -0.07 -19.84
CA PRO A 56 14.48 -0.31 -18.55
C PRO A 56 13.78 0.94 -18.03
N ASP A 57 12.71 0.75 -17.24
CA ASP A 57 12.07 1.83 -16.49
C ASP A 57 12.98 2.33 -15.36
N ALA A 58 13.11 3.65 -15.23
CA ALA A 58 13.78 4.25 -14.09
C ALA A 58 12.96 4.12 -12.79
N LEU A 59 11.64 3.90 -12.91
CA LEU A 59 10.71 3.70 -11.79
C LEU A 59 10.48 2.21 -11.49
N SER A 60 11.42 1.35 -11.85
CA SER A 60 11.40 -0.08 -11.57
C SER A 60 12.74 -0.48 -10.94
N PRO A 61 12.81 -1.43 -9.99
CA PRO A 61 11.74 -2.34 -9.52
C PRO A 61 10.85 -1.79 -8.40
N PHE A 62 11.15 -0.60 -7.87
CA PHE A 62 10.39 0.03 -6.78
C PHE A 62 9.46 1.13 -7.32
N LEU A 63 8.39 1.50 -6.61
CA LEU A 63 7.38 2.50 -7.04
C LEU A 63 6.43 1.98 -8.14
N ASN A 64 6.04 2.82 -9.11
CA ASN A 64 4.93 2.54 -10.03
C ASN A 64 5.28 1.68 -11.26
N GLY A 65 6.57 1.40 -11.54
CA GLY A 65 7.00 0.65 -12.73
C GLY A 65 6.92 -0.87 -12.60
N GLY A 66 6.67 -1.40 -11.39
CA GLY A 66 6.59 -2.84 -11.13
C GLY A 66 7.92 -3.58 -11.28
N ILE A 67 7.93 -4.91 -11.07
CA ILE A 67 9.17 -5.74 -11.08
C ILE A 67 9.80 -5.84 -12.48
N ASN A 68 8.98 -5.82 -13.54
CA ASN A 68 9.49 -5.96 -14.90
C ASN A 68 9.72 -4.57 -15.52
N THR A 69 10.99 -4.14 -15.51
CA THR A 69 11.46 -2.86 -16.05
C THR A 69 11.13 -2.64 -17.53
N TYR A 70 10.80 -3.69 -18.29
CA TYR A 70 10.53 -3.63 -19.73
C TYR A 70 9.06 -3.82 -20.11
N ALA A 71 8.18 -4.14 -19.15
CA ALA A 71 6.80 -4.48 -19.45
C ALA A 71 6.00 -3.29 -20.02
N TYR A 72 5.21 -3.54 -21.06
CA TYR A 72 4.24 -2.58 -21.58
C TYR A 72 2.85 -2.86 -21.01
N CYS A 73 2.21 -1.85 -20.42
CA CYS A 73 0.86 -1.94 -19.82
C CYS A 73 0.64 -3.11 -18.85
N LEU A 74 1.67 -3.52 -18.09
CA LEU A 74 1.62 -4.72 -17.24
C LEU A 74 1.17 -6.00 -17.99
N ASN A 75 1.50 -6.08 -19.29
CA ASN A 75 1.05 -7.12 -20.23
C ASN A 75 -0.46 -7.12 -20.57
N ASP A 76 -1.18 -6.03 -20.29
CA ASP A 76 -2.58 -5.86 -20.68
C ASP A 76 -2.79 -4.59 -21.55
N PRO A 77 -2.35 -4.62 -22.82
CA PRO A 77 -2.42 -3.47 -23.73
C PRO A 77 -3.82 -3.25 -24.34
N VAL A 78 -4.76 -4.16 -24.10
CA VAL A 78 -6.16 -4.00 -24.55
C VAL A 78 -6.90 -3.06 -23.60
N ASN A 79 -6.64 -3.21 -22.29
CA ASN A 79 -7.32 -2.44 -21.25
C ASN A 79 -6.51 -1.23 -20.73
N GLY A 80 -5.21 -1.18 -21.05
CA GLY A 80 -4.29 -0.14 -20.62
C GLY A 80 -3.59 0.55 -21.78
N GLN A 81 -3.21 1.81 -21.57
CA GLN A 81 -2.31 2.56 -22.45
C GLN A 81 -1.23 3.20 -21.59
N ASP A 82 0.00 3.32 -22.06
CA ASP A 82 1.08 4.03 -21.33
C ASP A 82 1.55 5.27 -22.11
N PRO A 83 0.82 6.40 -22.02
CA PRO A 83 1.21 7.65 -22.70
C PRO A 83 2.56 8.19 -22.23
N THR A 84 2.89 7.96 -20.95
CA THR A 84 4.11 8.46 -20.32
C THR A 84 5.33 7.60 -20.62
N GLY A 85 5.13 6.40 -21.16
CA GLY A 85 6.17 5.39 -21.26
C GLY A 85 6.82 5.15 -19.91
N ARG A 86 6.08 5.11 -18.80
CA ARG A 86 6.58 4.93 -17.40
C ARG A 86 5.54 4.24 -16.52
N ALA A 87 4.27 4.56 -16.70
CA ALA A 87 3.20 3.95 -15.95
C ALA A 87 1.93 3.87 -16.81
N PRO A 88 1.28 2.69 -16.86
CA PRO A 88 0.03 2.57 -17.61
C PRO A 88 -1.12 3.33 -16.96
N PHE A 89 -1.88 3.99 -17.83
CA PHE A 89 -3.21 4.50 -17.58
C PHE A 89 -4.23 3.43 -17.98
N PHE A 90 -5.00 2.93 -17.01
CA PHE A 90 -6.09 1.98 -17.25
C PHE A 90 -7.44 2.69 -17.17
N ASN A 91 -8.38 2.32 -18.04
CA ASN A 91 -9.73 2.87 -18.01
C ASN A 91 -10.46 2.53 -16.70
N ASN A 92 -11.28 3.47 -16.21
CA ASN A 92 -11.92 3.46 -14.88
C ASN A 92 -12.77 2.22 -14.55
N VAL A 93 -13.07 1.36 -15.52
CA VAL A 93 -13.86 0.12 -15.34
C VAL A 93 -13.09 -0.97 -14.57
N PHE A 94 -11.75 -0.87 -14.47
CA PHE A 94 -10.92 -1.90 -13.79
C PHE A 94 -9.92 -1.37 -12.75
N LYS A 95 -10.19 -0.21 -12.12
CA LYS A 95 -9.42 0.22 -10.92
C LYS A 95 -9.40 -0.86 -9.82
N ALA A 96 -10.40 -1.73 -9.76
CA ALA A 96 -10.50 -2.82 -8.79
C ALA A 96 -9.49 -3.98 -9.03
N GLY A 97 -9.10 -4.26 -10.29
CA GLY A 97 -8.13 -5.31 -10.61
C GLY A 97 -6.70 -4.92 -10.25
N ILE A 98 -6.35 -3.65 -10.48
CA ILE A 98 -5.06 -3.07 -10.11
C ILE A 98 -4.94 -2.95 -8.59
N GLN A 99 -6.02 -2.64 -7.86
CA GLN A 99 -6.01 -2.68 -6.39
C GLN A 99 -5.70 -4.09 -5.88
N ARG A 100 -6.25 -5.14 -6.50
CA ARG A 100 -5.95 -6.54 -6.13
C ARG A 100 -4.52 -6.93 -6.47
N PHE A 101 -4.00 -6.49 -7.61
CA PHE A 101 -2.60 -6.74 -7.99
C PHE A 101 -1.60 -5.91 -7.19
N GLN A 102 -1.94 -4.65 -6.81
CA GLN A 102 -1.18 -3.82 -5.86
C GLN A 102 -1.24 -4.39 -4.44
N GLN A 103 -2.37 -4.96 -4.00
CA GLN A 103 -2.47 -5.71 -2.75
C GLN A 103 -1.62 -6.99 -2.81
N ALA A 104 -1.68 -7.74 -3.90
CA ALA A 104 -0.84 -8.92 -4.10
C ALA A 104 0.65 -8.55 -4.20
N TYR A 105 0.97 -7.42 -4.83
CA TYR A 105 2.31 -6.86 -4.92
C TYR A 105 2.82 -6.40 -3.56
N LYS A 106 2.00 -5.71 -2.76
CA LYS A 106 2.31 -5.38 -1.36
C LYS A 106 2.54 -6.65 -0.53
N ARG A 107 1.80 -7.73 -0.78
CA ARG A 107 2.04 -9.04 -0.13
C ARG A 107 3.32 -9.74 -0.59
N LEU A 108 3.82 -9.46 -1.79
CA LEU A 108 5.00 -10.09 -2.38
C LEU A 108 6.28 -9.25 -2.23
N ALA A 109 6.17 -7.92 -2.13
CA ALA A 109 7.28 -6.96 -2.02
C ALA A 109 7.62 -6.61 -0.56
N VAL A 110 6.80 -7.02 0.41
CA VAL A 110 7.21 -7.03 1.82
C VAL A 110 8.24 -8.14 2.00
N PRO A 111 9.47 -7.84 2.46
CA PRO A 111 10.50 -8.85 2.64
C PRO A 111 10.00 -9.93 3.61
N ARG A 112 10.17 -11.21 3.24
CA ARG A 112 9.97 -12.39 4.10
C ARG A 112 11.02 -12.47 5.21
N ASN A 113 11.09 -11.47 6.07
CA ASN A 113 11.13 -11.74 7.50
C ASN A 113 9.67 -11.59 7.90
N ASP A 114 9.06 -12.55 8.57
CA ASP A 114 7.61 -12.50 8.81
C ASP A 114 7.17 -11.20 9.52
N GLY A 115 8.11 -10.40 10.06
CA GLY A 115 7.86 -9.07 10.63
C GLY A 115 6.94 -9.14 11.85
N LEU A 116 6.60 -10.37 12.24
CA LEU A 116 5.71 -10.71 13.31
C LEU A 116 6.41 -10.41 14.61
N LEU A 117 5.75 -9.62 15.44
CA LEU A 117 6.18 -9.34 16.78
C LEU A 117 5.69 -10.45 17.70
N ASN A 118 6.62 -11.00 18.47
CA ASN A 118 6.29 -11.95 19.53
C ASN A 118 5.97 -11.19 20.81
N ASN A 119 4.88 -11.57 21.47
CA ASN A 119 4.54 -11.03 22.78
C ASN A 119 5.44 -11.67 23.85
N ASN A 120 6.35 -10.88 24.43
CA ASN A 120 7.28 -11.31 25.47
C ASN A 120 6.59 -11.56 26.84
N GLN A 121 5.35 -11.10 27.02
CA GLN A 121 4.55 -11.17 28.24
C GLN A 121 3.21 -11.91 28.04
N SER A 122 3.19 -12.91 27.16
CA SER A 122 1.97 -13.68 26.84
C SER A 122 1.29 -14.35 28.04
N ARG A 123 2.02 -14.58 29.14
CA ARG A 123 1.47 -15.16 30.39
C ARG A 123 0.43 -14.26 31.07
N HIS A 124 0.54 -12.94 30.93
CA HIS A 124 -0.36 -11.95 31.55
C HIS A 124 -1.49 -11.50 30.61
N LEU A 125 -1.50 -12.00 29.37
CA LEU A 125 -2.46 -11.61 28.35
C LEU A 125 -3.92 -11.80 28.77
N GLY A 126 -4.22 -12.85 29.54
CA GLY A 126 -5.58 -13.13 30.01
C GLY A 126 -6.13 -12.02 30.92
N GLU A 127 -5.31 -11.50 31.82
CA GLU A 127 -5.69 -10.42 32.74
C GLU A 127 -5.80 -9.09 32.01
N GLU A 128 -4.82 -8.78 31.15
CA GLU A 128 -4.81 -7.59 30.30
C GLU A 128 -6.03 -7.53 29.38
N MET A 129 -6.45 -8.67 28.84
CA MET A 129 -7.65 -8.80 28.03
C MET A 129 -8.92 -8.46 28.80
N MET A 130 -9.02 -8.94 30.04
CA MET A 130 -10.18 -8.68 30.88
C MET A 130 -10.25 -7.19 31.23
N PHE A 131 -9.11 -6.58 31.56
CA PHE A 131 -9.00 -5.14 31.79
C PHE A 131 -9.38 -4.32 30.55
N ALA A 132 -8.89 -4.70 29.37
CA ALA A 132 -9.22 -4.05 28.11
C ALA A 132 -10.73 -4.14 27.79
N LYS A 133 -11.35 -5.32 27.98
CA LYS A 133 -12.80 -5.52 27.79
C LYS A 133 -13.62 -4.66 28.74
N GLN A 134 -13.21 -4.56 29.99
CA GLN A 134 -13.88 -3.71 30.99
C GLN A 134 -13.74 -2.22 30.64
N SER A 135 -12.54 -1.78 30.25
CA SER A 135 -12.26 -0.37 29.93
C SER A 135 -12.99 0.12 28.69
N VAL A 136 -13.07 -0.73 27.65
CA VAL A 136 -13.87 -0.43 26.45
C VAL A 136 -15.36 -0.45 26.77
N LYS A 137 -15.83 -1.41 27.59
CA LYS A 137 -17.24 -1.47 28.02
C LYS A 137 -17.64 -0.28 28.89
N ALA A 138 -16.73 0.24 29.71
CA ALA A 138 -16.92 1.43 30.53
C ALA A 138 -16.78 2.75 29.76
N ALA A 139 -16.47 2.70 28.46
CA ALA A 139 -16.18 3.86 27.60
C ALA A 139 -15.02 4.75 28.11
N THR A 140 -14.15 4.22 28.97
CA THR A 140 -12.93 4.89 29.43
C THR A 140 -11.86 4.90 28.35
N VAL A 141 -11.86 3.87 27.49
CA VAL A 141 -10.92 3.68 26.39
C VAL A 141 -11.69 3.47 25.10
N GLU A 142 -11.36 4.23 24.06
CA GLU A 142 -11.97 4.10 22.75
C GLU A 142 -11.17 3.13 21.89
N TYR A 143 -11.82 2.10 21.37
CA TYR A 143 -11.26 1.20 20.36
C TYR A 143 -11.69 1.63 18.96
N ARG A 144 -10.75 1.73 18.03
CA ARG A 144 -11.03 2.09 16.63
C ARG A 144 -10.22 1.26 15.66
N VAL A 145 -10.85 0.89 14.54
CA VAL A 145 -10.18 0.35 13.36
C VAL A 145 -10.05 1.48 12.34
N ILE A 146 -8.82 1.84 12.01
CA ILE A 146 -8.49 2.96 11.13
C ILE A 146 -8.31 2.41 9.73
N GLN A 147 -9.32 2.58 8.88
CA GLN A 147 -9.32 2.14 7.48
C GLN A 147 -9.38 3.30 6.47
N SER A 148 -9.55 4.53 6.95
CA SER A 148 -9.69 5.74 6.14
C SER A 148 -9.06 6.94 6.83
N SER A 149 -8.77 8.00 6.06
CA SER A 149 -8.31 9.28 6.59
C SER A 149 -9.28 9.87 7.62
N ASN A 150 -10.59 9.73 7.40
CA ASN A 150 -11.62 10.17 8.35
C ASN A 150 -11.56 9.43 9.68
N GLY A 151 -11.27 8.12 9.66
CA GLY A 151 -11.10 7.33 10.89
C GLY A 151 -9.92 7.82 11.74
N LEU A 152 -8.85 8.28 11.08
CA LEU A 152 -7.70 8.87 11.76
C LEU A 152 -7.95 10.33 12.21
N ALA A 153 -8.77 11.08 11.46
CA ALA A 153 -9.17 12.43 11.82
C ALA A 153 -9.95 12.47 13.14
N GLN A 154 -10.71 11.41 13.43
CA GLN A 154 -11.47 11.25 14.68
C GLN A 154 -10.62 11.00 15.93
N LEU A 155 -9.33 10.70 15.79
CA LEU A 155 -8.42 10.63 16.93
C LEU A 155 -8.19 12.04 17.50
N GLU A 156 -8.48 12.24 18.78
CA GLU A 156 -8.30 13.54 19.44
C GLU A 156 -6.84 13.81 19.78
N SER A 157 -6.29 14.96 19.35
CA SER A 157 -4.89 15.33 19.64
C SER A 157 -4.55 15.47 21.13
N SER A 158 -5.56 15.64 22.01
CA SER A 158 -5.39 15.70 23.46
C SER A 158 -5.25 14.34 24.14
N LYS A 159 -5.59 13.25 23.44
CA LYS A 159 -5.56 11.88 23.97
C LYS A 159 -4.25 11.19 23.58
N VAL A 160 -3.90 10.18 24.36
CA VAL A 160 -2.82 9.25 24.01
C VAL A 160 -3.41 8.15 23.14
N HIS A 161 -2.71 7.74 22.09
CA HIS A 161 -3.15 6.67 21.19
C HIS A 161 -2.11 5.57 21.10
N LYS A 162 -2.44 4.37 21.56
CA LYS A 162 -1.65 3.14 21.28
C LYS A 162 -2.18 2.51 20.02
N PHE A 163 -1.29 2.10 19.12
CA PHE A 163 -1.68 1.40 17.91
C PHE A 163 -1.02 0.03 17.78
N VAL A 164 -1.71 -0.84 17.06
CA VAL A 164 -1.20 -2.11 16.56
C VAL A 164 -1.54 -2.21 15.08
N PHE A 165 -0.58 -2.65 14.29
CA PHE A 165 -0.77 -2.99 12.88
C PHE A 165 -0.64 -4.50 12.72
N THR A 166 -1.64 -5.13 12.12
CA THR A 166 -1.73 -6.59 12.02
C THR A 166 -1.27 -7.12 10.67
N ALA A 167 -0.95 -8.42 10.61
CA ALA A 167 -0.61 -9.12 9.38
C ALA A 167 -1.75 -9.12 8.33
N GLU A 168 -2.99 -8.87 8.76
CA GLU A 168 -4.14 -8.65 7.85
C GLU A 168 -4.25 -7.22 7.33
N HIS A 169 -3.24 -6.37 7.59
CA HIS A 169 -3.21 -4.95 7.23
C HIS A 169 -4.30 -4.11 7.89
N LYS A 170 -4.66 -4.44 9.15
CA LYS A 170 -5.57 -3.62 9.95
C LYS A 170 -4.74 -2.74 10.88
N LEU A 171 -4.96 -1.43 10.80
CA LEU A 171 -4.49 -0.48 11.80
C LEU A 171 -5.57 -0.32 12.85
N VAL A 172 -5.29 -0.74 14.07
CA VAL A 172 -6.19 -0.59 15.22
C VAL A 172 -5.56 0.31 16.26
N ALA A 173 -6.37 1.08 16.97
CA ALA A 173 -5.90 1.98 18.01
C ALA A 173 -6.81 1.97 19.23
N PHE A 174 -6.19 2.02 20.40
CA PHE A 174 -6.83 2.45 21.64
C PHE A 174 -6.53 3.93 21.88
N SER A 175 -7.54 4.67 22.32
CA SER A 175 -7.42 6.07 22.69
C SER A 175 -7.94 6.29 24.10
N ALA A 176 -7.18 7.01 24.91
CA ALA A 176 -7.54 7.31 26.29
C ALA A 176 -6.94 8.66 26.70
N SER A 177 -7.49 9.27 27.75
CA SER A 177 -7.01 10.57 28.24
C SER A 177 -5.54 10.51 28.70
N ASN A 178 -5.13 9.40 29.33
CA ASN A 178 -3.82 9.22 29.94
C ASN A 178 -3.32 7.78 29.67
N ASP A 179 -2.00 7.55 29.79
CA ASP A 179 -1.43 6.21 29.57
C ASP A 179 -1.69 5.23 30.73
N ASP A 180 -1.92 5.73 31.95
CA ASP A 180 -2.15 4.89 33.15
C ASP A 180 -3.42 4.03 33.05
N ILE A 181 -4.41 4.51 32.31
CA ILE A 181 -5.69 3.82 32.06
C ILE A 181 -5.69 3.04 30.74
N MET A 182 -4.58 3.09 30.01
CA MET A 182 -4.48 2.55 28.66
C MET A 182 -4.18 1.05 28.69
N PRO A 183 -4.96 0.20 28.02
CA PRO A 183 -4.68 -1.22 27.93
C PRO A 183 -3.37 -1.52 27.19
N SER A 184 -2.88 -2.75 27.33
CA SER A 184 -1.65 -3.18 26.67
C SER A 184 -1.79 -3.27 25.14
N HIS A 185 -0.66 -3.14 24.43
CA HIS A 185 -0.61 -3.43 22.99
C HIS A 185 -0.99 -4.89 22.69
N ALA A 186 -0.64 -5.81 23.58
CA ALA A 186 -0.96 -7.22 23.42
C ALA A 186 -2.47 -7.46 23.43
N ALA A 187 -3.20 -6.82 24.36
CA ALA A 187 -4.66 -6.82 24.35
C ALA A 187 -5.19 -6.21 23.05
N LEU A 188 -4.64 -5.09 22.58
CA LEU A 188 -5.08 -4.45 21.33
C LEU A 188 -4.98 -5.38 20.10
N GLY A 189 -3.88 -6.13 19.97
CA GLY A 189 -3.68 -7.09 18.87
C GLY A 189 -4.62 -8.30 18.91
N GLU A 190 -5.10 -8.68 20.09
CA GLU A 190 -6.16 -9.68 20.20
C GLU A 190 -7.55 -9.08 19.93
N PHE A 191 -7.78 -7.83 20.36
CA PHE A 191 -9.02 -7.10 20.08
C PHE A 191 -9.27 -6.92 18.59
N SER A 192 -8.23 -6.81 17.77
CA SER A 192 -8.37 -6.76 16.32
C SER A 192 -8.94 -8.04 15.72
N GLY A 193 -8.63 -9.21 16.29
CA GLY A 193 -9.13 -10.51 15.81
C GLY A 193 -10.56 -10.84 16.26
N LEU A 194 -11.09 -10.14 17.28
CA LEU A 194 -12.39 -10.45 17.90
C LEU A 194 -13.63 -9.94 17.13
N GLY A 195 -13.51 -9.70 15.82
CA GLY A 195 -14.61 -9.23 14.97
C GLY A 195 -15.91 -10.03 15.19
N HIS A 196 -16.93 -9.37 15.75
CA HIS A 196 -18.32 -9.86 15.87
C HIS A 196 -18.52 -11.36 16.17
N GLY A 197 -18.00 -11.81 17.32
CA GLY A 197 -18.49 -13.03 17.97
C GLY A 197 -17.68 -14.30 17.69
N THR A 198 -17.44 -15.01 18.79
CA THR A 198 -16.97 -16.41 18.89
C THR A 198 -15.65 -16.79 18.20
N LYS A 199 -14.64 -17.04 19.06
CA LYS A 199 -13.46 -17.90 18.84
C LYS A 199 -12.52 -17.51 17.68
N GLY A 200 -11.32 -17.04 18.03
CA GLY A 200 -10.18 -17.06 17.13
C GLY A 200 -9.01 -16.29 17.73
N LEU A 201 -7.81 -16.87 17.70
CA LEU A 201 -6.57 -16.27 18.18
C LEU A 201 -6.41 -14.84 17.64
N GLY A 202 -5.86 -13.93 18.45
CA GLY A 202 -5.51 -12.59 18.01
C GLY A 202 -4.76 -12.58 16.69
N GLU A 203 -4.98 -11.51 15.93
CA GLU A 203 -4.27 -11.35 14.67
C GLU A 203 -2.79 -11.15 14.97
N LYS A 204 -1.94 -11.78 14.16
CA LYS A 204 -0.51 -11.64 14.34
C LYS A 204 -0.12 -10.17 14.12
N VAL A 205 0.64 -9.62 15.07
CA VAL A 205 1.04 -8.21 15.06
C VAL A 205 2.33 -8.05 14.26
N ILE A 206 2.40 -7.01 13.42
CA ILE A 206 3.60 -6.67 12.64
C ILE A 206 4.22 -5.34 13.04
N SER A 207 3.46 -4.44 13.68
CA SER A 207 3.99 -3.22 14.28
C SER A 207 3.15 -2.83 15.48
N ALA A 208 3.78 -2.24 16.50
CA ALA A 208 3.10 -1.70 17.66
C ALA A 208 3.80 -0.40 18.09
N GLY A 209 3.06 0.53 18.68
CA GLY A 209 3.64 1.80 19.11
C GLY A 209 2.59 2.83 19.50
N TYR A 210 2.96 4.11 19.46
CA TYR A 210 2.04 5.21 19.72
C TYR A 210 1.85 6.11 18.49
N ILE A 211 0.65 6.69 18.42
CA ILE A 211 0.27 7.71 17.45
C ILE A 211 0.12 9.03 18.22
N LYS A 212 0.80 10.08 17.77
CA LYS A 212 0.58 11.45 18.25
C LYS A 212 0.13 12.32 17.09
N LYS A 213 -0.89 13.14 17.29
CA LYS A 213 -1.40 14.06 16.28
C LYS A 213 -1.00 15.49 16.61
N ASP A 214 -0.49 16.18 15.62
CA ASP A 214 -0.21 17.61 15.66
C ASP A 214 -1.12 18.30 14.65
N GLY A 215 -2.29 18.74 15.13
CA GLY A 215 -3.38 19.23 14.30
C GLY A 215 -4.01 18.14 13.40
N ALA A 216 -4.50 18.56 12.23
CA ALA A 216 -5.27 17.71 11.31
C ALA A 216 -4.40 16.93 10.31
N ASP A 217 -3.20 17.45 9.98
CA ASP A 217 -2.50 17.04 8.76
C ASP A 217 -1.24 16.19 8.97
N LEU A 218 -0.72 16.15 10.20
CA LEU A 218 0.54 15.48 10.50
C LEU A 218 0.42 14.54 11.69
N VAL A 219 0.87 13.31 11.46
CA VAL A 219 0.87 12.23 12.45
C VAL A 219 2.29 11.83 12.77
N TYR A 220 2.62 11.70 14.05
CA TYR A 220 3.87 11.17 14.52
C TYR A 220 3.68 9.74 15.00
N LEU A 221 4.56 8.84 14.56
CA LEU A 221 4.57 7.44 14.96
C LEU A 221 5.85 7.15 15.74
N ASP A 222 5.72 6.45 16.86
CA ASP A 222 6.85 5.83 17.55
C ASP A 222 6.66 4.32 17.67
N HIS A 223 7.72 3.60 18.04
CA HIS A 223 7.77 2.13 18.10
C HIS A 223 7.79 1.61 19.55
N TYR A 224 7.37 2.42 20.53
CA TYR A 224 7.46 1.99 21.92
C TYR A 224 6.34 1.00 22.25
N SER A 225 6.71 -0.22 22.61
CA SER A 225 5.80 -1.22 23.15
C SER A 225 6.52 -2.13 24.15
N GLY A 226 6.02 -2.20 25.39
CA GLY A 226 6.59 -3.09 26.40
C GLY A 226 6.47 -4.58 26.06
N HIS A 227 5.38 -4.97 25.37
CA HIS A 227 5.05 -6.35 25.05
C HIS A 227 5.75 -6.87 23.79
N PHE A 228 5.83 -6.02 22.77
CA PHE A 228 6.28 -6.42 21.44
C PHE A 228 7.67 -5.90 21.08
N GLN A 229 8.10 -4.80 21.71
CA GLN A 229 9.41 -4.15 21.50
C GLN A 229 9.85 -4.11 20.01
N PRO A 230 9.02 -3.58 19.09
CA PRO A 230 9.36 -3.56 17.67
C PRO A 230 10.63 -2.76 17.40
N GLY A 231 11.40 -3.19 16.40
CA GLY A 231 12.44 -2.36 15.80
C GLY A 231 11.86 -1.14 15.09
N PHE A 232 12.68 -0.11 14.87
CA PHE A 232 12.26 1.12 14.19
C PHE A 232 11.73 0.86 12.76
N GLU A 233 12.27 -0.17 12.11
CA GLU A 233 11.88 -0.64 10.78
C GLU A 233 10.43 -1.11 10.68
N HIS A 234 9.82 -1.53 11.79
CA HIS A 234 8.42 -1.94 11.81
C HIS A 234 7.47 -0.74 11.63
N LEU A 235 7.94 0.49 11.79
CA LEU A 235 7.11 1.67 11.53
C LEU A 235 6.93 1.97 10.04
N TYR A 236 7.83 1.48 9.17
CA TYR A 236 7.75 1.76 7.73
C TYR A 236 6.45 1.21 7.13
N VAL A 237 6.01 0.01 7.53
CA VAL A 237 4.76 -0.57 7.04
C VAL A 237 3.52 0.24 7.44
N VAL A 238 3.57 0.89 8.61
CA VAL A 238 2.49 1.75 9.11
C VAL A 238 2.50 3.09 8.39
N GLN A 239 3.69 3.67 8.16
CA GLN A 239 3.85 4.90 7.40
C GLN A 239 3.34 4.74 5.96
N GLU A 240 3.67 3.63 5.30
CA GLU A 240 3.15 3.30 3.96
C GLU A 240 1.62 3.13 3.97
N TYR A 241 1.07 2.50 5.02
CA TYR A 241 -0.37 2.36 5.18
C TYR A 241 -1.04 3.74 5.29
N LEU A 242 -0.55 4.61 6.16
CA LEU A 242 -1.07 5.97 6.31
C LEU A 242 -0.92 6.81 5.04
N ALA A 243 0.22 6.69 4.34
CA ALA A 243 0.43 7.35 3.06
C ALA A 243 -0.60 6.90 2.01
N SER A 244 -0.98 5.61 2.01
CA SER A 244 -2.02 5.10 1.11
C SER A 244 -3.42 5.63 1.43
N LEU A 245 -3.65 6.10 2.66
CA LEU A 245 -4.86 6.81 3.06
C LEU A 245 -4.78 8.33 2.80
N GLY A 246 -3.68 8.82 2.21
CA GLY A 246 -3.46 10.25 1.97
C GLY A 246 -3.01 11.03 3.20
N VAL A 247 -2.55 10.36 4.26
CA VAL A 247 -2.11 10.99 5.51
C VAL A 247 -0.59 11.12 5.53
N ARG A 248 -0.10 12.31 5.85
CA ARG A 248 1.34 12.52 6.09
C ARG A 248 1.72 12.07 7.49
N SER A 249 2.79 11.29 7.59
CA SER A 249 3.33 10.85 8.88
C SER A 249 4.84 10.98 8.97
N LYS A 250 5.33 11.28 10.18
CA LYS A 250 6.75 11.31 10.56
C LYS A 250 7.04 10.22 11.58
N LEU A 251 8.19 9.58 11.44
CA LEU A 251 8.66 8.56 12.37
C LEU A 251 9.54 9.20 13.43
N ILE A 252 9.27 8.91 14.70
CA ILE A 252 10.07 9.33 15.84
C ILE A 252 10.80 8.11 16.37
N ARG A 253 12.14 8.21 16.44
CA ARG A 253 12.96 7.23 17.13
C ARG A 253 13.07 7.66 18.58
N LEU A 254 12.38 6.95 19.47
CA LEU A 254 12.61 7.09 20.90
C LEU A 254 13.96 6.44 21.21
N GLY A 255 14.87 7.21 21.82
CA GLY A 255 16.15 6.70 22.30
C GLY A 255 15.91 5.73 23.45
N ILE A 256 16.67 4.63 23.45
CA ILE A 256 16.80 3.74 24.61
C ILE A 256 17.64 4.45 25.66
#